data_AF-A0AAN6ENV3-F1
#
_entry.id   AF-A0AAN6ENV3-F1
#
_cell.length_a   1.000
_cell.length_b   1.000
_cell.length_c   1.000
_cell.angle_alpha   90.00
_cell.angle_beta   90.00
_cell.angle_gamma   90.00
#
_symmetry.space_group_name_H-M   'P 1'
#
loop_
_entity.id
_entity.type
_entity.pdbx_description
1 polymer ?
#
loop_
_entity_poly.entity_id
_entity_poly.type
_entity_poly.pdbx_seq_one_letter_code
_entity_poly.pdbx_strand_id
1 'polypeptide(L)'
;MGSVSQIDFDSSGEKVVSPSSLAHVVLRTRTANFEKMIEFYTTFLGGTVTYGNSFLSFITYDEEHHRIAIAGLPDTAPKQPASCGLEHIAFSYPTLADLLLAYRQRKARGILPFWSINHGPTTSLYYRDPDGNKLETQVDNFDTAREATIFMESKYFDENPIGTDFDPEDLLSRLRNGESEKELKRRIEIGPRGPDDSGILKNETV
;
A
#
# COMPACT_ATOMS: atom_id res chain seq x y z
N MET A 1 20.44 40.14 -4.03
CA MET A 1 19.01 39.82 -4.23
C MET A 1 18.91 39.11 -5.58
N GLY A 2 18.75 37.79 -5.58
CA GLY A 2 18.61 37.04 -6.83
C GLY A 2 17.24 37.34 -7.45
N SER A 3 17.19 37.58 -8.76
CA SER A 3 15.93 37.74 -9.47
C SER A 3 15.14 36.44 -9.39
N VAL A 4 13.97 36.47 -8.76
CA VAL A 4 12.99 35.40 -8.91
C VAL A 4 12.63 35.37 -10.40
N SER A 5 12.92 34.28 -11.09
CA SER A 5 12.44 34.07 -12.46
C SER A 5 10.93 34.21 -12.46
N GLN A 6 10.38 35.13 -13.26
CA GLN A 6 8.93 35.24 -13.43
C GLN A 6 8.39 33.91 -13.95
N ILE A 7 7.39 33.37 -13.26
CA ILE A 7 6.67 32.18 -13.70
C ILE A 7 5.77 32.62 -14.87
N ASP A 8 5.94 31.98 -16.02
CA ASP A 8 5.04 32.13 -17.16
C ASP A 8 3.85 31.17 -16.98
N PHE A 9 2.73 31.73 -16.55
CA PHE A 9 1.49 30.97 -16.32
C PHE A 9 0.80 30.53 -17.63
N ASP A 10 1.19 31.08 -18.78
CA ASP A 10 0.63 30.73 -20.09
C ASP A 10 1.52 29.73 -20.86
N SER A 11 2.68 29.36 -20.30
CA SER A 11 3.55 28.36 -20.88
C SER A 11 2.87 26.98 -20.87
N SER A 12 2.63 26.42 -22.05
CA SER A 12 2.08 25.06 -22.16
C SER A 12 3.09 23.98 -21.71
N GLY A 13 4.40 24.29 -21.72
CA GLY A 13 5.49 23.36 -21.44
C GLY A 13 5.48 22.10 -22.33
N GLU A 14 6.52 21.26 -22.21
CA GLU A 14 6.49 19.89 -22.75
C GLU A 14 5.93 18.89 -21.72
N LYS A 15 5.91 19.27 -20.44
CA LYS A 15 5.49 18.45 -19.31
C LYS A 15 4.73 19.30 -18.30
N VAL A 16 3.60 18.78 -17.82
CA VAL A 16 2.88 19.35 -16.67
C VAL A 16 3.78 19.34 -15.42
N VAL A 17 3.78 20.44 -14.67
CA VAL A 17 4.52 20.54 -13.39
C VAL A 17 4.08 19.41 -12.46
N SER A 18 5.03 18.64 -11.95
CA SER A 18 4.74 17.48 -11.11
C SER A 18 4.36 17.91 -9.68
N PRO A 19 3.42 17.22 -9.01
CA PRO A 19 3.14 17.46 -7.60
C PRO A 19 4.36 17.11 -6.74
N SER A 20 4.47 17.71 -5.56
CA SER A 20 5.58 17.45 -4.62
C SER A 20 5.41 16.12 -3.88
N SER A 21 4.18 15.70 -3.60
CA SER A 21 3.85 14.44 -2.93
C SER A 21 2.37 14.08 -3.13
N LEU A 22 2.01 12.83 -2.82
CA LEU A 22 0.61 12.46 -2.59
C LEU A 22 0.22 12.90 -1.18
N ALA A 23 -0.68 13.87 -1.05
CA ALA A 23 -1.07 14.40 0.25
C ALA A 23 -1.91 13.38 1.05
N HIS A 24 -3.09 13.03 0.56
CA HIS A 24 -4.02 12.16 1.28
C HIS A 24 -4.99 11.39 0.36
N VAL A 25 -5.63 10.37 0.93
CA VAL A 25 -6.75 9.65 0.33
C VAL A 25 -7.99 9.82 1.21
N VAL A 26 -9.14 10.14 0.59
CA VAL A 26 -10.43 10.24 1.28
C VAL A 26 -11.25 9.00 0.98
N LEU A 27 -11.72 8.32 2.02
CA LEU A 27 -12.57 7.13 1.93
C LEU A 27 -13.96 7.46 2.44
N ARG A 28 -14.96 7.10 1.64
CA ARG A 28 -16.36 7.17 2.04
C ARG A 28 -16.76 5.85 2.66
N THR A 29 -17.47 5.93 3.78
CA THR A 29 -18.01 4.76 4.48
C THR A 29 -19.46 5.01 4.89
N ARG A 30 -20.18 3.94 5.17
CA ARG A 30 -21.49 4.04 5.81
C ARG A 30 -21.33 4.60 7.22
N THR A 31 -22.29 5.40 7.68
CA THR A 31 -22.29 5.92 9.06
C THR A 31 -22.12 4.81 10.12
N ALA A 32 -22.69 3.62 9.88
CA ALA A 32 -22.56 2.47 10.78
C ALA A 32 -21.13 1.85 10.84
N ASN A 33 -20.28 2.12 9.86
CA ASN A 33 -18.90 1.65 9.79
C ASN A 33 -17.88 2.75 10.15
N PHE A 34 -18.32 3.99 10.36
CA PHE A 34 -17.45 5.15 10.54
C PHE A 34 -16.39 4.95 11.65
N GLU A 35 -16.81 4.60 12.86
CA GLU A 35 -15.90 4.35 13.98
C GLU A 35 -14.96 3.16 13.74
N LYS A 36 -15.46 2.10 13.10
CA LYS A 36 -14.64 0.90 12.78
C LYS A 36 -13.54 1.23 11.78
N MET A 37 -13.84 2.09 10.81
CA MET A 37 -12.85 2.55 9.83
C MET A 37 -11.78 3.40 10.51
N ILE A 38 -12.15 4.29 11.44
CA ILE A 38 -11.20 5.10 12.21
C ILE A 38 -10.29 4.21 13.06
N GLU A 39 -10.86 3.28 13.83
CA GLU A 39 -10.11 2.33 14.66
C GLU A 39 -9.17 1.47 13.80
N PHE A 40 -9.66 0.98 12.67
CA PHE A 40 -8.86 0.19 11.74
C PHE A 40 -7.67 0.99 11.23
N TYR A 41 -7.86 2.20 10.67
CA TYR A 41 -6.78 2.96 10.05
C TYR A 41 -5.75 3.50 11.06
N THR A 42 -6.20 3.93 12.24
CA THR A 42 -5.29 4.32 13.34
C THR A 42 -4.43 3.13 13.77
N THR A 43 -5.04 1.96 13.94
CA THR A 43 -4.32 0.73 14.29
C THR A 43 -3.40 0.24 13.17
N PHE A 44 -3.89 0.21 11.94
CA PHE A 44 -3.22 -0.36 10.78
C PHE A 44 -1.95 0.42 10.41
N LEU A 45 -2.02 1.74 10.47
CA LEU A 45 -0.92 2.64 10.12
C LEU A 45 -0.07 3.07 11.33
N GLY A 46 -0.46 2.68 12.55
CA GLY A 46 0.14 3.24 13.76
C GLY A 46 -0.09 4.76 13.86
N GLY A 47 -1.17 5.25 13.28
CA GLY A 47 -1.50 6.66 13.16
C GLY A 47 -2.35 7.18 14.31
N THR A 48 -2.59 8.49 14.29
CA THR A 48 -3.41 9.23 15.25
C THR A 48 -4.43 10.12 14.54
N VAL A 49 -5.55 10.38 15.20
CA VAL A 49 -6.59 11.29 14.69
C VAL A 49 -6.15 12.74 14.95
N THR A 50 -6.01 13.54 13.90
CA THR A 50 -5.68 14.98 14.01
C THR A 50 -6.92 15.85 14.13
N TYR A 51 -8.05 15.39 13.59
CA TYR A 51 -9.36 16.00 13.73
C TYR A 51 -10.47 14.95 13.58
N GLY A 52 -11.57 15.11 14.30
CA GLY A 52 -12.74 14.24 14.17
C GLY A 52 -14.02 14.92 14.63
N ASN A 53 -15.11 14.63 13.93
CA ASN A 53 -16.48 14.93 14.34
C ASN A 53 -17.39 13.72 14.00
N SER A 54 -18.71 13.89 14.09
CA SER A 54 -19.67 12.78 13.93
C SER A 54 -19.75 12.14 12.53
N PHE A 55 -19.12 12.72 11.51
CA PHE A 55 -19.16 12.19 10.13
C PHE A 55 -17.84 12.31 9.36
N LEU A 56 -16.83 12.97 9.91
CA LEU A 56 -15.54 13.20 9.27
C LEU A 56 -14.40 13.03 10.26
N SER A 57 -13.36 12.29 9.88
CA SER A 57 -12.15 12.10 10.67
C SER A 57 -10.90 12.13 9.80
N PHE A 58 -9.83 12.74 10.32
CA PHE A 58 -8.54 12.89 9.66
C PHE A 58 -7.46 12.17 10.46
N ILE A 59 -6.68 11.30 9.80
CA ILE A 59 -5.70 10.42 10.41
C ILE A 59 -4.33 10.68 9.79
N THR A 60 -3.31 10.85 10.62
CA THR A 60 -1.91 10.96 10.21
C THR A 60 -1.02 9.93 10.88
N TYR A 61 0.11 9.60 10.26
CA TYR A 61 1.19 8.79 10.82
C TYR A 61 2.58 9.43 10.58
N ASP A 62 2.62 10.60 9.94
CA ASP A 62 3.84 11.35 9.65
C ASP A 62 3.59 12.88 9.81
N GLU A 63 4.46 13.71 9.24
CA GLU A 63 4.41 15.17 9.37
C GLU A 63 3.26 15.83 8.58
N GLU A 64 2.57 15.10 7.70
CA GLU A 64 1.41 15.65 6.99
C GLU A 64 0.21 15.76 7.94
N HIS A 65 -0.63 16.79 7.77
CA HIS A 65 -1.77 17.00 8.67
C HIS A 65 -2.76 15.83 8.68
N HIS A 66 -2.83 15.07 7.58
CA HIS A 66 -3.49 13.77 7.47
C HIS A 66 -3.09 13.08 6.17
N ARG A 67 -2.98 11.75 6.21
CA ARG A 67 -2.80 10.87 5.04
C ARG A 67 -4.10 10.18 4.64
N ILE A 68 -4.98 9.94 5.61
CA ILE A 68 -6.27 9.31 5.40
C ILE A 68 -7.36 10.19 5.99
N ALA A 69 -8.41 10.42 5.22
CA ALA A 69 -9.65 11.01 5.70
C ALA A 69 -10.79 10.00 5.56
N ILE A 70 -11.58 9.82 6.60
CA ILE A 70 -12.75 8.96 6.60
C ILE A 70 -13.99 9.85 6.65
N ALA A 71 -14.92 9.65 5.71
CA ALA A 71 -16.20 10.34 5.64
C ALA A 71 -17.36 9.35 5.80
N GLY A 72 -18.01 9.36 6.96
CA GLY A 72 -19.19 8.55 7.29
C GLY A 72 -20.48 9.21 6.79
N LEU A 73 -20.86 8.95 5.54
CA LEU A 73 -21.97 9.65 4.89
C LEU A 73 -23.24 8.78 4.84
N PRO A 74 -24.44 9.39 5.02
CA PRO A 74 -25.69 8.70 4.72
C PRO A 74 -25.72 8.27 3.24
N ASP A 75 -26.45 7.20 2.94
CA ASP A 75 -26.67 6.67 1.59
C ASP A 75 -25.41 6.18 0.84
N THR A 76 -24.26 6.06 1.51
CA THR A 76 -23.09 5.39 0.93
C THR A 76 -23.40 3.90 0.78
N ALA A 77 -23.40 3.41 -0.47
CA ALA A 77 -23.58 1.99 -0.76
C ALA A 77 -22.29 1.20 -0.48
N PRO A 78 -22.39 -0.12 -0.18
CA PRO A 78 -21.21 -0.99 -0.15
C PRO A 78 -20.40 -0.92 -1.45
N LYS A 79 -19.08 -1.11 -1.35
CA LYS A 79 -18.20 -1.20 -2.52
C LYS A 79 -18.64 -2.36 -3.42
N GLN A 80 -18.65 -2.14 -4.74
CA GLN A 80 -18.82 -3.20 -5.73
C GLN A 80 -17.43 -3.70 -6.15
N PRO A 81 -16.99 -4.91 -5.75
CA PRO A 81 -15.60 -5.34 -5.93
C PRO A 81 -15.13 -5.35 -7.40
N ALA A 82 -15.98 -5.83 -8.31
CA ALA A 82 -15.67 -5.97 -9.73
C ALA A 82 -15.79 -4.66 -10.56
N SER A 83 -16.11 -3.52 -9.92
CA SER A 83 -16.20 -2.23 -10.64
C SER A 83 -14.81 -1.63 -10.90
N CYS A 84 -14.66 -0.86 -11.98
CA CYS A 84 -13.43 -0.10 -12.21
C CYS A 84 -13.20 0.97 -11.12
N GLY A 85 -11.94 1.33 -10.89
CA GLY A 85 -11.58 2.37 -9.93
C GLY A 85 -10.29 2.06 -9.16
N LEU A 86 -10.22 2.57 -7.93
CA LEU A 86 -9.09 2.32 -7.02
C LEU A 86 -9.00 0.84 -6.66
N GLU A 87 -7.87 0.23 -7.01
CA GLU A 87 -7.52 -1.14 -6.62
C GLU A 87 -7.13 -1.17 -5.14
N HIS A 88 -5.97 -0.58 -4.80
CA HIS A 88 -5.44 -0.50 -3.44
C HIS A 88 -4.70 0.81 -3.17
N ILE A 89 -4.38 1.03 -1.88
CA ILE A 89 -3.48 2.09 -1.42
C ILE A 89 -2.24 1.42 -0.81
N ALA A 90 -1.05 1.77 -1.31
CA ALA A 90 0.21 1.17 -0.88
C ALA A 90 0.99 2.07 0.09
N PHE A 91 1.54 1.47 1.15
CA PHE A 91 2.38 2.12 2.15
C PHE A 91 3.74 1.42 2.23
N SER A 92 4.82 2.18 2.06
CA SER A 92 6.18 1.63 2.07
C SER A 92 6.82 1.70 3.45
N TYR A 93 7.60 0.68 3.78
CA TYR A 93 8.46 0.58 4.96
C TYR A 93 9.92 0.69 4.54
N PRO A 94 10.79 1.23 5.41
CA PRO A 94 12.19 1.45 5.05
C PRO A 94 13.01 0.16 4.98
N THR A 95 12.62 -0.87 5.74
CA THR A 95 13.32 -2.18 5.78
C THR A 95 12.33 -3.34 5.80
N LEU A 96 12.81 -4.54 5.43
CA LEU A 96 12.04 -5.76 5.56
C LEU A 96 11.76 -6.07 7.04
N ALA A 97 12.72 -5.78 7.93
CA ALA A 97 12.52 -5.92 9.37
C ALA A 97 11.35 -5.06 9.89
N ASP A 98 11.25 -3.81 9.45
CA ASP A 98 10.15 -2.91 9.84
C ASP A 98 8.80 -3.37 9.29
N LEU A 99 8.76 -3.83 8.03
CA LEU A 99 7.56 -4.42 7.44
C LEU A 99 7.08 -5.64 8.23
N LEU A 100 7.99 -6.56 8.58
CA LEU A 100 7.67 -7.78 9.32
C LEU A 100 7.31 -7.50 10.79
N LEU A 101 7.92 -6.47 11.41
CA LEU A 101 7.53 -6.00 12.73
C LEU A 101 6.10 -5.44 12.72
N ALA A 102 5.78 -4.58 11.74
CA ALA A 102 4.43 -4.05 11.55
C ALA A 102 3.41 -5.16 11.29
N TYR A 103 3.76 -6.15 10.46
CA TYR A 103 2.96 -7.38 10.28
C TYR A 103 2.65 -8.08 11.61
N ARG A 104 3.66 -8.31 12.46
CA ARG A 104 3.44 -8.98 13.76
C ARG A 104 2.56 -8.16 14.69
N GLN A 105 2.73 -6.84 14.69
CA GLN A 105 1.90 -5.93 15.48
C GLN A 105 0.45 -5.89 15.00
N ARG A 106 0.19 -5.92 13.69
CA ARG A 106 -1.15 -6.04 13.10
C ARG A 106 -1.79 -7.37 13.41
N LYS A 107 -1.04 -8.46 13.23
CA LYS A 107 -1.49 -9.83 13.54
C LYS A 107 -1.92 -9.98 14.99
N ALA A 108 -1.17 -9.41 15.94
CA ALA A 108 -1.53 -9.40 17.36
C ALA A 108 -2.86 -8.67 17.66
N ARG A 109 -3.35 -7.84 16.73
CA ARG A 109 -4.62 -7.11 16.81
C ARG A 109 -5.70 -7.70 15.89
N GLY A 110 -5.49 -8.90 15.36
CA GLY A 110 -6.44 -9.58 14.49
C GLY A 110 -6.45 -9.08 13.04
N ILE A 111 -5.52 -8.21 12.64
CA ILE A 111 -5.41 -7.73 11.26
C ILE A 111 -4.38 -8.60 10.53
N LEU A 112 -4.87 -9.48 9.66
CA LEU A 112 -4.07 -10.43 8.90
C LEU A 112 -4.09 -10.07 7.40
N PRO A 113 -2.99 -10.25 6.67
CA PRO A 113 -3.01 -10.11 5.23
C PRO A 113 -3.82 -11.27 4.62
N PHE A 114 -4.57 -10.99 3.55
CA PHE A 114 -5.24 -12.03 2.76
C PHE A 114 -4.34 -12.57 1.65
N TRP A 115 -3.26 -11.86 1.30
CA TRP A 115 -2.30 -12.25 0.29
C TRP A 115 -0.93 -11.67 0.60
N SER A 116 0.12 -12.46 0.39
CA SER A 116 1.51 -12.09 0.62
C SER A 116 2.32 -12.51 -0.59
N ILE A 117 3.00 -11.56 -1.22
CA ILE A 117 3.62 -11.77 -2.53
C ILE A 117 4.88 -10.92 -2.70
N ASN A 118 5.91 -11.52 -3.28
CA ASN A 118 7.07 -10.81 -3.77
C ASN A 118 6.89 -10.53 -5.26
N HIS A 119 6.56 -9.29 -5.60
CA HIS A 119 6.36 -8.85 -6.98
C HIS A 119 7.67 -8.85 -7.77
N GLY A 120 8.83 -8.81 -7.11
CA GLY A 120 10.13 -8.60 -7.73
C GLY A 120 10.71 -7.25 -7.36
N PRO A 121 10.12 -6.12 -7.79
CA PRO A 121 10.53 -4.81 -7.31
C PRO A 121 10.21 -4.62 -5.83
N THR A 122 9.18 -5.28 -5.30
CA THR A 122 8.67 -5.07 -3.94
C THR A 122 8.28 -6.38 -3.26
N THR A 123 8.43 -6.43 -1.94
CA THR A 123 7.89 -7.51 -1.09
C THR A 123 6.67 -6.97 -0.35
N SER A 124 5.51 -7.57 -0.58
CA SER A 124 4.21 -6.95 -0.31
C SER A 124 3.25 -7.85 0.48
N LEU A 125 2.45 -7.21 1.35
CA LEU A 125 1.38 -7.82 2.14
C LEU A 125 0.08 -7.04 1.89
N TYR A 126 -0.98 -7.75 1.48
CA TYR A 126 -2.26 -7.15 1.15
C TYR A 126 -3.33 -7.42 2.21
N TYR A 127 -4.06 -6.36 2.58
CA TYR A 127 -5.08 -6.36 3.63
C TYR A 127 -6.39 -5.78 3.10
N ARG A 128 -7.49 -5.97 3.86
CA ARG A 128 -8.77 -5.32 3.62
C ARG A 128 -9.17 -4.50 4.84
N ASP A 129 -9.63 -3.29 4.59
CA ASP A 129 -10.31 -2.50 5.62
C ASP A 129 -11.76 -3.02 5.84
N PRO A 130 -12.49 -2.50 6.85
CA PRO A 130 -13.88 -2.91 7.12
C PRO A 130 -14.89 -2.72 5.99
N ASP A 131 -14.60 -1.88 4.99
CA ASP A 131 -15.44 -1.69 3.79
C ASP A 131 -14.94 -2.50 2.59
N GLY A 132 -13.85 -3.26 2.74
CA GLY A 132 -13.26 -4.10 1.71
C GLY A 132 -12.30 -3.36 0.78
N ASN A 133 -11.92 -2.11 1.08
CA ASN A 133 -10.85 -1.45 0.34
C ASN A 133 -9.53 -2.18 0.59
N LYS A 134 -8.74 -2.37 -0.45
CA LYS A 134 -7.49 -3.12 -0.38
C LYS A 134 -6.36 -2.17 0.00
N LEU A 135 -5.48 -2.65 0.86
CA LEU A 135 -4.29 -1.93 1.30
C LEU A 135 -3.08 -2.81 1.08
N GLU A 136 -2.02 -2.22 0.59
CA GLU A 136 -0.72 -2.86 0.46
C GLU A 136 0.24 -2.26 1.47
N THR A 137 1.01 -3.10 2.13
CA THR A 137 2.23 -2.66 2.81
C THR A 137 3.42 -3.37 2.21
N GLN A 138 4.45 -2.61 1.88
CA GLN A 138 5.57 -3.12 1.11
C GLN A 138 6.92 -2.62 1.62
N VAL A 139 7.98 -3.23 1.11
CA VAL A 139 9.36 -2.70 1.09
C VAL A 139 9.92 -2.87 -0.31
N ASP A 140 10.75 -1.91 -0.75
CA ASP A 140 11.49 -2.03 -2.01
C ASP A 140 12.59 -3.10 -1.90
N ASN A 141 12.67 -3.97 -2.92
CA ASN A 141 13.66 -5.04 -2.99
C ASN A 141 15.02 -4.58 -3.54
N PHE A 142 15.07 -3.39 -4.12
CA PHE A 142 16.27 -2.76 -4.70
C PHE A 142 16.68 -1.52 -3.91
N ASP A 143 17.95 -1.13 -4.02
CA ASP A 143 18.48 0.03 -3.28
C ASP A 143 18.05 1.35 -3.92
N THR A 144 17.68 1.32 -5.22
CA THR A 144 17.20 2.50 -5.94
C THR A 144 15.96 2.21 -6.78
N ALA A 145 15.11 3.23 -6.95
CA ALA A 145 13.96 3.15 -7.86
C ALA A 145 14.36 2.84 -9.31
N ARG A 146 15.56 3.27 -9.74
CA ARG A 146 16.06 2.97 -11.09
C ARG A 146 16.36 1.48 -11.24
N GLU A 147 16.98 0.83 -10.25
CA GLU A 147 17.23 -0.61 -10.28
C GLU A 147 15.93 -1.42 -10.30
N ALA A 148 14.94 -1.03 -9.49
CA ALA A 148 13.60 -1.62 -9.55
C ALA A 148 12.97 -1.46 -10.93
N THR A 149 13.12 -0.28 -11.56
CA THR A 149 12.65 -0.04 -12.93
C THR A 149 13.36 -0.94 -13.95
N ILE A 150 14.68 -1.11 -13.83
CA ILE A 150 15.45 -2.02 -14.71
C ILE A 150 14.94 -3.47 -14.57
N PHE A 151 14.61 -3.90 -13.36
CA PHE A 151 14.01 -5.22 -13.15
C PHE A 151 12.64 -5.33 -13.84
N MET A 152 11.78 -4.31 -13.73
CA MET A 152 10.48 -4.28 -14.39
C MET A 152 10.58 -4.28 -15.92
N GLU A 153 11.66 -3.74 -16.48
CA GLU A 153 11.97 -3.78 -17.92
C GLU A 153 12.52 -5.14 -18.39
N SER A 154 12.75 -6.09 -17.48
CA SER A 154 13.39 -7.37 -17.78
C SER A 154 12.40 -8.44 -18.25
N LYS A 155 12.92 -9.46 -18.94
CA LYS A 155 12.15 -10.67 -19.31
C LYS A 155 11.54 -11.42 -18.12
N TYR A 156 12.12 -11.29 -16.92
CA TYR A 156 11.61 -11.98 -15.73
C TYR A 156 10.31 -11.33 -15.24
N PHE A 157 10.21 -10.01 -15.35
CA PHE A 157 8.99 -9.30 -15.02
C PHE A 157 7.93 -9.43 -16.12
N ASP A 158 8.35 -9.46 -17.39
CA ASP A 158 7.44 -9.74 -18.51
C ASP A 158 6.81 -11.14 -18.42
N GLU A 159 7.60 -12.16 -18.06
CA GLU A 159 7.11 -13.53 -17.85
C GLU A 159 6.17 -13.64 -16.64
N ASN A 160 6.50 -12.94 -15.54
CA ASN A 160 5.73 -12.96 -14.31
C ASN A 160 5.62 -11.54 -13.72
N PRO A 161 4.62 -10.75 -14.13
CA PRO A 161 4.36 -9.43 -13.55
C PRO A 161 3.62 -9.52 -12.21
N ILE A 162 3.08 -10.70 -11.86
CA ILE A 162 2.31 -10.91 -10.64
C ILE A 162 3.22 -11.13 -9.45
N GLY A 163 4.28 -11.92 -9.58
CA GLY A 163 5.22 -12.23 -8.49
C GLY A 163 5.10 -13.66 -7.95
N THR A 164 5.71 -13.89 -6.80
CA THR A 164 5.79 -15.20 -6.14
C THR A 164 5.22 -15.11 -4.73
N ASP A 165 4.22 -15.93 -4.45
CA ASP A 165 3.58 -15.97 -3.13
C ASP A 165 4.60 -16.44 -2.07
N PHE A 166 4.50 -15.91 -0.85
CA PHE A 166 5.36 -16.31 0.27
C PHE A 166 4.56 -16.36 1.58
N ASP A 167 5.10 -17.06 2.59
CA ASP A 167 4.58 -17.03 3.96
C ASP A 167 5.35 -15.99 4.80
N PRO A 168 4.70 -14.94 5.33
CA PRO A 168 5.36 -13.96 6.20
C PRO A 168 5.99 -14.58 7.45
N GLU A 169 5.47 -15.70 7.96
CA GLU A 169 6.06 -16.40 9.10
C GLU A 169 7.38 -17.11 8.74
N ASP A 170 7.53 -17.59 7.50
CA ASP A 170 8.80 -18.13 6.98
C ASP A 170 9.86 -17.03 6.88
N LEU A 171 9.53 -15.91 6.23
CA LEU A 171 10.46 -14.77 6.12
C LEU A 171 10.89 -14.27 7.50
N LEU A 172 9.96 -14.15 8.45
CA LEU A 172 10.26 -13.76 9.82
C LEU A 172 11.18 -14.76 10.52
N SER A 173 10.95 -16.05 10.35
CA SER A 173 11.80 -17.11 10.90
C SER A 173 13.22 -17.02 10.35
N ARG A 174 13.38 -16.89 9.03
CA ARG A 174 14.68 -16.79 8.37
C ARG A 174 15.44 -15.52 8.75
N LEU A 175 14.76 -14.38 8.82
CA LEU A 175 15.34 -13.12 9.29
C LEU A 175 15.85 -13.25 10.73
N ARG A 176 15.08 -13.87 11.63
CA ARG A 176 15.50 -14.14 13.03
C ARG A 176 16.70 -15.06 13.13
N ASN A 177 16.84 -15.98 12.18
CA ASN A 177 17.98 -16.89 12.10
C ASN A 177 19.22 -16.25 11.43
N GLY A 178 19.17 -14.94 11.13
CA GLY A 178 20.31 -14.17 10.65
C GLY A 178 20.48 -14.13 9.13
N GLU A 179 19.50 -14.58 8.36
CA GLU A 179 19.53 -14.39 6.91
C GLU A 179 19.38 -12.90 6.57
N SER A 180 20.20 -12.42 5.62
CA SER A 180 20.19 -11.00 5.27
C SER A 180 18.92 -10.58 4.53
N GLU A 181 18.46 -9.35 4.75
CA GLU A 181 17.30 -8.81 4.03
C GLU A 181 17.50 -8.83 2.51
N LYS A 182 18.72 -8.62 2.01
CA LYS A 182 19.03 -8.66 0.58
C LYS A 182 18.68 -10.01 -0.05
N GLU A 183 18.98 -11.11 0.65
CA GLU A 183 18.67 -12.46 0.17
C GLU A 183 17.17 -12.76 0.30
N LEU A 184 16.55 -12.33 1.40
CA LEU A 184 15.11 -12.53 1.66
C LEU A 184 14.21 -11.75 0.69
N LYS A 185 14.62 -10.56 0.27
CA LYS A 185 13.90 -9.70 -0.68
C LYS A 185 14.01 -10.18 -2.11
N ARG A 186 14.96 -11.07 -2.44
CA ARG A 186 15.09 -11.58 -3.82
C ARG A 186 13.90 -12.48 -4.17
N ARG A 187 13.19 -12.12 -5.25
CA ARG A 187 12.09 -12.94 -5.78
C ARG A 187 12.62 -14.31 -6.23
N ILE A 188 11.89 -15.35 -5.87
CA ILE A 188 12.10 -16.70 -6.38
C ILE A 188 11.33 -16.80 -7.69
N GLU A 189 12.00 -17.05 -8.80
CA GLU A 189 11.36 -17.18 -10.10
C GLU A 189 10.67 -18.55 -10.23
N ILE A 190 9.36 -18.53 -10.51
CA ILE A 190 8.50 -19.73 -10.59
C ILE A 190 7.90 -19.94 -11.98
N GLY A 191 8.38 -19.19 -12.98
CA GLY A 191 7.85 -19.18 -14.34
C GLY A 191 6.61 -18.28 -14.49
N PRO A 192 5.84 -18.45 -15.59
CA PRO A 192 4.79 -17.53 -15.99
C PRO A 192 3.61 -17.43 -15.00
N ARG A 193 3.10 -16.21 -14.79
CA ARG A 193 1.82 -15.95 -14.11
C ARG A 193 1.07 -14.80 -14.76
N GLY A 194 -0.24 -14.93 -14.88
CA GLY A 194 -1.12 -13.91 -15.45
C GLY A 194 -2.08 -13.29 -14.42
N PRO A 195 -2.92 -12.32 -14.84
CA PRO A 195 -3.89 -11.67 -13.97
C PRO A 195 -4.75 -12.64 -13.15
N ASP A 196 -5.19 -13.75 -13.75
CA ASP A 196 -6.00 -14.79 -13.10
C ASP A 196 -5.30 -15.48 -11.94
N ASP A 197 -3.97 -15.35 -11.84
CA ASP A 197 -3.17 -15.90 -10.75
C ASP A 197 -3.11 -14.99 -9.53
N SER A 198 -3.59 -13.74 -9.65
CA SER A 198 -3.50 -12.74 -8.61
C SER A 198 -4.42 -13.05 -7.42
N GLY A 199 -3.86 -13.05 -6.21
CA GLY A 199 -4.63 -13.20 -4.97
C GLY A 199 -5.61 -12.05 -4.73
N ILE A 200 -5.40 -10.90 -5.38
CA ILE A 200 -6.32 -9.76 -5.40
C ILE A 200 -7.67 -10.13 -6.01
N LEU A 201 -7.67 -10.94 -7.07
CA LEU A 201 -8.88 -11.31 -7.84
C LEU A 201 -9.54 -12.59 -7.32
N LYS A 202 -8.76 -13.52 -6.76
CA LYS A 202 -9.25 -14.85 -6.32
C LYS A 202 -10.18 -14.82 -5.10
N ASN A 203 -10.13 -13.78 -4.26
CA ASN A 203 -10.84 -13.72 -2.99
C ASN A 203 -12.13 -12.88 -3.01
N GLU A 204 -12.73 -12.68 -4.19
CA GLU A 204 -13.99 -11.92 -4.34
C GLU A 204 -15.24 -12.81 -4.39
N THR A 205 -15.09 -14.13 -4.19
CA THR A 205 -16.17 -15.12 -4.09
C THR A 205 -16.23 -15.77 -2.71
N VAL A 206 -16.76 -15.05 -1.71
CA VAL A 206 -17.47 -15.64 -0.56
C VAL A 206 -18.57 -14.69 -0.12
#